data_AF-A0A520INB3-F1
#
_entry.id   AF-A0A520INB3-F1
#
_cell.length_a   1.000
_cell.length_b   1.000
_cell.length_c   1.000
_cell.angle_alpha   90.00
_cell.angle_beta   90.00
_cell.angle_gamma   90.00
#
_symmetry.space_group_name_H-M   'P 1'
#
loop_
_entity.id
_entity.type
_entity.pdbx_description
1 polymer ?
#
loop_
_entity_poly.entity_id
_entity_poly.type
_entity_poly.pdbx_seq_one_letter_code
_entity_poly.pdbx_strand_id
1 'polypeptide(L)'
;MHRVPFYLYGVWILSLMATLSSCVDPTDLSLKGTVDVIVIDGTITNLAEDQIVRLSRSKADPFTGRFGSTPITQAVVTMVVDSSQIIAMAESDSGIYKAPKEFVGHIGHAYQVRITLRDGTRYESSNEVMQDVPSIGNLSVQFNTNSLASNQRLQNFYAAAHDFYITFQDPPIQHNYYRWGWKLWEKQQWCCTCANSAYFIHDPRDTTKLYEKCFPVSTDKPYVYDYECRTHCWDIFQGYEVNVFDDQYSNGGTIAKRRVAQIPYYQHEPCLVEIRQGSLTANAHRYFKILQDQTQNTGGLADTPPTITGGNIRNLTNEREAVIGYFSASAISSTLYWLDRKDATTVPPGLFMAKNDRNPIPESLIYGSIPLLIPGENRPPTALCLESDGRTPNTPKGWR
;
A
#
# COMPACT_ATOMS: atom_id res chain seq x y z
N MET A 1 22.41 -15.02 78.77
CA MET A 1 21.25 -15.49 77.98
C MET A 1 20.12 -14.48 78.13
N HIS A 2 20.01 -13.49 77.24
CA HIS A 2 18.85 -12.61 77.18
C HIS A 2 17.84 -13.20 76.19
N ARG A 3 16.73 -13.72 76.73
CA ARG A 3 15.58 -14.15 75.94
C ARG A 3 14.86 -12.90 75.46
N VAL A 4 14.99 -12.57 74.18
CA VAL A 4 14.14 -11.56 73.54
C VAL A 4 12.70 -12.10 73.59
N PRO A 5 11.73 -11.38 74.18
CA PRO A 5 10.36 -11.88 74.30
C PRO A 5 9.73 -12.07 72.92
N PHE A 6 9.08 -13.22 72.73
CA PHE A 6 8.51 -13.69 71.47
C PHE A 6 7.53 -12.68 70.81
N TYR A 7 6.92 -11.80 71.61
CA TYR A 7 6.03 -10.73 71.15
C TYR A 7 6.72 -9.66 70.30
N LEU A 8 8.02 -9.42 70.49
CA LEU A 8 8.77 -8.47 69.66
C LEU A 8 8.89 -8.96 68.22
N TYR A 9 9.12 -10.26 68.00
CA TYR A 9 9.13 -10.84 66.65
C TYR A 9 7.75 -10.75 65.97
N GLY A 10 6.67 -10.90 66.74
CA GLY A 10 5.30 -10.73 66.23
C GLY A 10 5.03 -9.33 65.70
N VAL A 11 5.49 -8.28 66.40
CA VAL A 11 5.32 -6.88 65.97
C VAL A 11 6.16 -6.56 64.73
N TRP A 12 7.38 -7.09 64.64
CA TRP A 12 8.23 -6.92 63.45
C TRP A 12 7.69 -7.67 62.22
N ILE A 13 7.09 -8.86 62.39
CA ILE A 13 6.46 -9.61 61.30
C ILE A 13 5.16 -8.92 60.83
N LEU A 14 4.35 -8.37 61.75
CA LEU A 14 3.14 -7.63 61.40
C LEU A 14 3.47 -6.30 60.68
N SER A 15 4.54 -5.63 61.08
CA SER A 15 5.01 -4.39 60.43
C SER A 15 5.64 -4.64 59.06
N LEU A 16 6.22 -5.83 58.82
CA LEU A 16 6.78 -6.22 57.52
C LEU A 16 5.69 -6.71 56.53
N MET A 17 4.56 -7.24 57.04
CA MET A 17 3.40 -7.58 56.21
C MET A 17 2.59 -6.35 55.77
N ALA A 18 2.59 -5.26 56.56
CA ALA A 18 1.87 -4.04 56.23
C ALA A 18 2.52 -3.18 55.13
N THR A 19 3.81 -3.39 54.82
CA THR A 19 4.51 -2.67 53.73
C THR A 19 4.40 -3.35 52.37
N LEU A 20 3.83 -4.56 52.30
CA LEU A 20 3.60 -5.29 51.03
C LEU A 20 2.19 -5.06 50.44
N SER A 21 1.34 -4.26 51.11
CA SER A 21 0.01 -3.91 50.61
C SER A 21 -0.04 -2.54 49.93
N SER A 22 0.99 -2.15 49.17
CA SER A 22 0.86 -1.07 48.19
C SER A 22 0.31 -1.66 46.88
N CYS A 23 -0.99 -1.95 46.86
CA CYS A 23 -1.69 -2.01 45.58
C CYS A 23 -1.66 -0.58 45.03
N VAL A 24 -0.77 -0.32 44.08
CA VAL A 24 -0.90 0.85 43.22
C VAL A 24 -2.18 0.61 42.45
N ASP A 25 -3.22 1.41 42.71
CA ASP A 25 -4.38 1.45 41.84
C ASP A 25 -3.84 1.75 40.44
N PRO A 26 -4.00 0.85 39.44
CA PRO A 26 -3.68 1.22 38.09
C PRO A 26 -4.56 2.43 37.82
N THR A 27 -3.93 3.58 37.61
CA THR A 27 -4.62 4.72 37.04
C THR A 27 -5.11 4.21 35.71
N ASP A 28 -6.39 3.89 35.64
CA ASP A 28 -7.07 3.56 34.41
C ASP A 28 -7.02 4.84 33.61
N LEU A 29 -5.94 4.97 32.83
CA LEU A 29 -5.76 5.95 31.80
C LEU A 29 -6.88 5.64 30.83
N SER A 30 -8.06 6.18 31.14
CA SER A 30 -9.17 6.28 30.23
C SER A 30 -8.65 7.15 29.10
N LEU A 31 -7.99 6.52 28.14
CA LEU A 31 -7.62 7.05 26.85
C LEU A 31 -8.94 7.28 26.10
N LYS A 32 -9.72 8.26 26.55
CA LYS A 32 -10.79 8.91 25.79
C LYS A 32 -10.13 9.76 24.70
N GLY A 33 -9.35 9.10 23.86
CA GLY A 33 -8.92 9.59 22.56
C GLY A 33 -9.73 8.87 21.52
N THR A 34 -11.00 9.25 21.33
CA THR A 34 -11.68 8.98 20.05
C THR A 34 -11.03 9.87 19.01
N VAL A 35 -9.86 9.46 18.51
CA VAL A 35 -9.23 10.10 17.37
C VAL A 35 -10.07 9.70 16.16
N ASP A 36 -11.03 10.56 15.83
CA ASP A 36 -11.84 10.50 14.61
C ASP A 36 -11.19 11.47 13.62
N VAL A 37 -10.55 10.93 12.59
CA VAL A 37 -9.74 11.72 11.66
C VAL A 37 -10.10 11.37 10.23
N ILE A 38 -10.34 12.40 9.44
CA ILE A 38 -10.47 12.25 8.00
C ILE A 38 -9.08 12.19 7.35
N VAL A 39 -8.91 11.22 6.45
CA VAL A 39 -7.69 10.99 5.67
C VAL A 39 -8.03 11.28 4.21
N ILE A 40 -7.33 12.26 3.63
CA ILE A 40 -7.52 12.67 2.24
C ILE A 40 -6.15 12.68 1.56
N ASP A 41 -5.96 11.78 0.60
CA ASP A 41 -4.70 11.63 -0.12
C ASP A 41 -4.92 11.62 -1.63
N GLY A 42 -4.06 12.31 -2.37
CA GLY A 42 -4.13 12.32 -3.82
C GLY A 42 -2.85 12.89 -4.43
N THR A 43 -2.48 12.38 -5.60
CA THR A 43 -1.38 12.95 -6.38
C THR A 43 -1.79 13.01 -7.83
N ILE A 44 -1.69 14.19 -8.42
CA ILE A 44 -1.96 14.43 -9.84
C ILE A 44 -0.65 14.42 -10.59
N THR A 45 -0.61 13.70 -11.71
CA THR A 45 0.57 13.50 -12.53
C THR A 45 0.34 13.92 -13.97
N ASN A 46 1.43 14.11 -14.70
CA ASN A 46 1.43 14.32 -16.16
C ASN A 46 1.37 13.01 -16.97
N LEU A 47 1.16 11.87 -16.32
CA LEU A 47 1.00 10.58 -17.00
C LEU A 47 -0.45 10.35 -17.39
N ALA A 48 -0.68 9.75 -18.56
CA ALA A 48 -1.99 9.33 -19.03
C ALA A 48 -2.46 8.05 -18.32
N GLU A 49 -2.73 8.17 -17.03
CA GLU A 49 -3.24 7.14 -16.13
C GLU A 49 -4.35 7.69 -15.23
N ASP A 50 -5.05 6.80 -14.52
CA ASP A 50 -6.10 7.20 -13.58
C ASP A 50 -5.56 8.18 -12.54
N GLN A 51 -6.13 9.40 -12.53
CA GLN A 51 -5.82 10.42 -11.54
C GLN A 51 -6.79 10.28 -10.35
N ILE A 52 -6.27 9.92 -9.17
CA ILE A 52 -7.08 9.44 -8.05
C ILE A 52 -6.92 10.32 -6.81
N VAL A 53 -8.04 10.62 -6.16
CA VAL A 53 -8.12 11.16 -4.79
C VAL A 53 -8.87 10.15 -3.91
N ARG A 54 -8.31 9.79 -2.76
CA ARG A 54 -8.85 8.83 -1.80
C ARG A 54 -9.35 9.53 -0.55
N LEU A 55 -10.56 9.20 -0.12
CA LEU A 55 -11.16 9.73 1.09
C LEU A 55 -11.54 8.58 2.02
N SER A 56 -11.04 8.63 3.25
CA SER A 56 -11.46 7.70 4.30
C SER A 56 -11.52 8.41 5.65
N ARG A 57 -12.16 7.76 6.62
CA ARG A 57 -12.21 8.19 8.01
C ARG A 57 -11.58 7.11 8.87
N SER A 58 -10.53 7.46 9.60
CA SER A 58 -9.92 6.60 10.60
C SER A 58 -10.56 6.86 11.94
N LYS A 59 -11.12 5.81 12.56
CA LYS A 59 -11.75 5.89 13.87
C LYS A 59 -11.25 4.76 14.76
N ALA A 60 -10.81 5.10 15.96
CA ALA A 60 -10.51 4.11 16.99
C ALA A 60 -11.81 3.45 17.46
N ASP A 61 -11.83 2.11 17.44
CA ASP A 61 -12.88 1.31 18.04
C ASP A 61 -12.89 1.55 19.57
N PRO A 62 -14.01 2.00 20.16
CA PRO A 62 -14.05 2.37 21.57
C PRO A 62 -13.80 1.23 22.57
N PHE A 63 -13.96 -0.03 22.15
CA PHE A 63 -13.86 -1.21 23.02
C PHE A 63 -12.53 -1.94 22.86
N THR A 64 -11.98 -1.96 21.65
CA THR A 64 -10.74 -2.68 21.32
C THR A 64 -9.54 -1.75 21.15
N GLY A 65 -9.77 -0.44 21.04
CA GLY A 65 -8.73 0.56 20.75
C GLY A 65 -8.10 0.40 19.35
N ARG A 66 -8.61 -0.52 18.51
CA ARG A 66 -8.09 -0.76 17.17
C ARG A 66 -8.58 0.32 16.22
N PHE A 67 -7.70 0.84 15.38
CA PHE A 67 -8.08 1.78 14.35
C PHE A 67 -8.71 1.05 13.17
N GLY A 68 -9.91 1.46 12.77
CA GLY A 68 -10.55 1.07 11.52
C GLY A 68 -10.55 2.25 10.54
N SER A 69 -10.37 1.97 9.25
CA SER A 69 -10.56 2.94 8.17
C SER A 69 -11.86 2.65 7.44
N THR A 70 -12.78 3.61 7.41
CA THR A 70 -14.02 3.52 6.65
C THR A 70 -13.98 4.47 5.46
N PRO A 71 -14.16 4.00 4.23
CA PRO A 71 -14.20 4.86 3.06
C PRO A 71 -15.33 5.90 3.15
N ILE A 72 -15.07 7.11 2.67
CA ILE A 72 -16.09 8.18 2.61
C ILE A 72 -16.66 8.23 1.20
N THR A 73 -17.91 7.81 1.07
CA THR A 73 -18.62 7.70 -0.21
C THR A 73 -19.55 8.89 -0.45
N GLN A 74 -20.00 9.05 -1.69
CA GLN A 74 -20.99 10.06 -2.09
C GLN A 74 -20.55 11.52 -1.81
N ALA A 75 -19.25 11.79 -1.75
CA ALA A 75 -18.74 13.15 -1.68
C ALA A 75 -18.69 13.79 -3.07
N VAL A 76 -18.84 15.11 -3.13
CA VAL A 76 -18.57 15.87 -4.34
C VAL A 76 -17.10 16.27 -4.32
N VAL A 77 -16.30 15.64 -5.17
CA VAL A 77 -14.86 15.92 -5.31
C VAL A 77 -14.60 16.65 -6.61
N THR A 78 -13.93 17.79 -6.50
CA THR A 78 -13.57 18.63 -7.65
C THR A 78 -12.11 19.03 -7.56
N MET A 79 -11.45 19.07 -8.71
CA MET A 79 -10.10 19.56 -8.85
C MET A 79 -10.12 20.89 -9.59
N VAL A 80 -9.46 21.89 -9.02
CA VAL A 80 -9.36 23.24 -9.55
C VAL A 80 -7.96 23.42 -10.14
N VAL A 81 -7.88 23.82 -11.41
CA VAL A 81 -6.64 24.12 -12.11
C VAL A 81 -6.55 25.62 -12.33
N ASP A 82 -5.42 26.23 -11.96
CA ASP A 82 -5.13 27.66 -12.05
C ASP A 82 -6.26 28.56 -11.53
N SER A 83 -6.88 28.15 -10.42
CA SER A 83 -7.98 28.85 -9.75
C SER A 83 -9.25 29.06 -10.58
N SER A 84 -9.38 28.48 -11.78
CA SER A 84 -10.46 28.81 -12.72
C SER A 84 -11.12 27.59 -13.36
N GLN A 85 -10.33 26.63 -13.86
CA GLN A 85 -10.88 25.42 -14.49
C GLN A 85 -11.26 24.42 -13.40
N ILE A 86 -12.47 23.84 -13.51
CA ILE A 86 -12.98 22.85 -12.56
C ILE A 86 -13.14 21.52 -13.27
N ILE A 87 -12.53 20.48 -12.71
CA ILE A 87 -12.60 19.10 -13.15
C ILE A 87 -13.37 18.31 -12.09
N ALA A 88 -14.53 17.78 -12.47
CA ALA A 88 -15.30 16.90 -11.58
C ALA A 88 -14.64 15.53 -11.50
N MET A 89 -14.49 14.98 -10.30
CA MET A 89 -13.98 13.63 -10.07
C MET A 89 -15.14 12.73 -9.67
N ALA A 90 -15.30 11.60 -10.37
CA ALA A 90 -16.39 10.65 -10.15
C ALA A 90 -15.94 9.55 -9.18
N GLU A 91 -16.83 9.12 -8.29
CA GLU A 91 -16.58 7.95 -7.43
C GLU A 91 -16.58 6.68 -8.29
N SER A 92 -15.45 5.96 -8.29
CA SER A 92 -15.27 4.69 -9.01
C SER A 92 -15.56 3.50 -8.10
N ASP A 93 -15.03 3.58 -6.89
CA ASP A 93 -15.16 2.60 -5.82
C ASP A 93 -15.34 3.34 -4.50
N SER A 94 -15.76 2.64 -3.44
CA SER A 94 -16.03 3.28 -2.16
C SER A 94 -14.83 4.11 -1.67
N GLY A 95 -15.00 5.43 -1.62
CA GLY A 95 -13.96 6.37 -1.18
C GLY A 95 -12.83 6.63 -2.19
N ILE A 96 -12.95 6.17 -3.44
CA ILE A 96 -11.99 6.39 -4.52
C ILE A 96 -12.64 7.25 -5.60
N TYR A 97 -12.11 8.46 -5.79
CA TYR A 97 -12.62 9.43 -6.76
C TYR A 97 -11.60 9.62 -7.87
N LYS A 98 -12.03 9.40 -9.12
CA LYS A 98 -11.18 9.45 -10.32
C LYS A 98 -11.53 10.66 -11.19
N ALA A 99 -10.52 11.34 -11.73
CA ALA A 99 -10.75 12.34 -12.77
C ALA A 99 -11.22 11.66 -14.07
N PRO A 100 -11.75 12.42 -15.05
CA PRO A 100 -12.00 11.90 -16.40
C PRO A 100 -10.75 11.27 -16.99
N LYS A 101 -10.90 10.19 -17.77
CA LYS A 101 -9.78 9.38 -18.28
C LYS A 101 -8.78 10.17 -19.14
N GLU A 102 -9.27 11.23 -19.77
CA GLU A 102 -8.54 12.12 -20.68
C GLU A 102 -7.79 13.22 -19.93
N PHE A 103 -8.08 13.41 -18.63
CA PHE A 103 -7.45 14.42 -17.82
C PHE A 103 -6.05 13.98 -17.39
N VAL A 104 -5.06 14.80 -17.72
CA VAL A 104 -3.68 14.70 -17.25
C VAL A 104 -3.24 16.04 -16.69
N GLY A 105 -2.36 16.01 -15.71
CA GLY A 105 -1.69 17.21 -15.23
C GLY A 105 -0.66 17.74 -16.24
N HIS A 106 -0.35 19.01 -16.13
CA HIS A 106 0.58 19.72 -16.97
C HIS A 106 1.56 20.51 -16.10
N ILE A 107 2.84 20.43 -16.46
CA ILE A 107 3.92 21.12 -15.76
C ILE A 107 3.67 22.63 -15.77
N GLY A 108 3.94 23.29 -14.64
CA GLY A 108 3.76 24.73 -14.45
C GLY A 108 2.38 25.16 -13.97
N HIS A 109 1.36 24.31 -14.10
CA HIS A 109 0.00 24.59 -13.62
C HIS A 109 -0.15 24.34 -12.12
N ALA A 110 -1.06 25.08 -11.50
CA ALA A 110 -1.40 24.95 -10.08
C ALA A 110 -2.69 24.14 -9.90
N TYR A 111 -2.67 23.18 -8.99
CA TYR A 111 -3.77 22.26 -8.70
C TYR A 111 -4.23 22.40 -7.25
N GLN A 112 -5.55 22.31 -7.05
CA GLN A 112 -6.19 22.30 -5.73
C GLN A 112 -7.35 21.30 -5.74
N VAL A 113 -7.51 20.52 -4.68
CA VAL A 113 -8.70 19.69 -4.50
C VAL A 113 -9.70 20.37 -3.57
N ARG A 114 -10.98 20.32 -3.94
CA ARG A 114 -12.12 20.78 -3.16
C ARG A 114 -13.12 19.65 -2.99
N ILE A 115 -13.53 19.41 -1.75
CA ILE A 115 -14.37 18.28 -1.38
C ILE A 115 -15.57 18.83 -0.60
N THR A 116 -16.76 18.37 -0.94
CA THR A 116 -17.98 18.58 -0.14
C THR A 116 -18.57 17.24 0.23
N LEU A 117 -18.66 16.96 1.52
CA LEU A 117 -19.28 15.73 2.03
C LEU A 117 -20.81 15.81 1.95
N ARG A 118 -21.46 14.65 2.11
CA ARG A 118 -22.93 14.54 2.09
C ARG A 118 -23.62 15.37 3.17
N ASP A 119 -22.97 15.58 4.31
CA ASP A 119 -23.46 16.42 5.41
C ASP A 119 -23.25 17.93 5.18
N GLY A 120 -22.62 18.31 4.05
CA GLY A 120 -22.33 19.69 3.68
C GLY A 120 -20.97 20.19 4.15
N THR A 121 -20.21 19.40 4.92
CA THR A 121 -18.85 19.77 5.37
C THR A 121 -17.91 19.93 4.18
N ARG A 122 -17.10 20.99 4.17
CA ARG A 122 -16.24 21.33 3.03
C ARG A 122 -14.77 21.27 3.39
N TYR A 123 -13.95 20.73 2.49
CA TYR A 123 -12.50 20.67 2.60
C TYR A 123 -11.84 21.24 1.36
N GLU A 124 -10.65 21.82 1.55
CA GLU A 124 -9.86 22.41 0.48
C GLU A 124 -8.36 22.21 0.75
N SER A 125 -7.59 21.84 -0.26
CA SER A 125 -6.12 21.82 -0.19
C SER A 125 -5.51 23.20 -0.43
N SER A 126 -4.26 23.39 -0.05
CA SER A 126 -3.45 24.46 -0.65
C SER A 126 -3.26 24.20 -2.15
N ASN A 127 -2.83 25.24 -2.86
CA ASN A 127 -2.39 25.10 -4.25
C ASN A 127 -1.05 24.36 -4.30
N GLU A 128 -0.95 23.40 -5.21
CA GLU A 128 0.28 22.67 -5.53
C GLU A 128 0.63 22.90 -6.99
N VAL A 129 1.83 23.45 -7.24
CA VAL A 129 2.33 23.67 -8.59
C VAL A 129 3.08 22.42 -9.05
N MET A 130 2.72 21.91 -10.23
CA MET A 130 3.44 20.79 -10.83
C MET A 130 4.80 21.26 -11.34
N GLN A 131 5.86 20.99 -10.59
CA GLN A 131 7.23 21.33 -10.97
C GLN A 131 7.73 20.38 -12.06
N ASP A 132 8.63 20.85 -12.92
CA ASP A 132 9.30 19.98 -13.89
C ASP A 132 10.18 18.92 -13.20
N VAL A 133 10.48 17.83 -13.91
CA VAL A 133 11.33 16.74 -13.41
C VAL A 133 12.32 16.31 -14.49
N PRO A 134 13.63 16.19 -14.19
CA PRO A 134 14.60 15.72 -15.15
C PRO A 134 14.33 14.26 -15.50
N SER A 135 14.72 13.88 -16.72
CA SER A 135 14.63 12.49 -17.17
C SER A 135 15.53 11.57 -16.33
N ILE A 136 15.07 10.34 -16.09
CA ILE A 136 15.91 9.30 -15.50
C ILE A 136 17.07 9.00 -16.46
N GLY A 137 18.31 9.06 -15.96
CA GLY A 137 19.51 8.73 -16.73
C GLY A 137 19.84 7.23 -16.70
N ASN A 138 21.07 6.88 -16.32
CA ASN A 138 21.49 5.48 -16.29
C ASN A 138 20.82 4.72 -15.13
N LEU A 139 20.27 3.54 -15.45
CA LEU A 139 19.68 2.62 -14.48
C LEU A 139 20.58 1.38 -14.33
N SER A 140 20.85 1.00 -13.09
CA SER A 140 21.61 -0.20 -12.73
C SER A 140 20.89 -0.97 -11.65
N VAL A 141 21.05 -2.29 -11.64
CA VAL A 141 20.34 -3.20 -10.74
C VAL A 141 21.33 -4.16 -10.10
N GLN A 142 21.14 -4.45 -8.82
CA GLN A 142 21.93 -5.42 -8.07
C GLN A 142 21.02 -6.31 -7.23
N PHE A 143 21.15 -7.64 -7.37
CA PHE A 143 20.53 -8.57 -6.43
C PHE A 143 21.16 -8.51 -5.05
N ASN A 144 20.33 -8.45 -4.01
CA ASN A 144 20.75 -8.38 -2.62
C ASN A 144 19.89 -9.31 -1.76
N THR A 145 20.53 -10.25 -1.08
CA THR A 145 19.86 -11.30 -0.28
C THR A 145 19.26 -10.78 1.02
N ASN A 146 19.63 -9.58 1.46
CA ASN A 146 19.17 -8.96 2.70
C ASN A 146 18.89 -7.46 2.51
N SER A 147 18.13 -7.13 1.46
CA SER A 147 17.78 -5.75 1.12
C SER A 147 16.60 -5.22 1.95
N LEU A 148 15.57 -6.06 2.15
CA LEU A 148 14.33 -5.64 2.80
C LEU A 148 14.47 -5.59 4.33
N ALA A 149 14.01 -4.49 4.93
CA ALA A 149 13.91 -4.30 6.37
C ALA A 149 12.87 -5.25 6.99
N SER A 150 12.94 -5.47 8.31
CA SER A 150 12.11 -6.48 9.00
C SER A 150 10.61 -6.33 8.76
N ASN A 151 10.10 -5.10 8.70
CA ASN A 151 8.69 -4.78 8.42
C ASN A 151 8.29 -4.96 6.95
N GLN A 152 9.25 -5.12 6.04
CA GLN A 152 9.05 -5.35 4.60
C GLN A 152 9.21 -6.83 4.22
N ARG A 153 9.77 -7.64 5.11
CA ARG A 153 10.03 -9.07 4.85
C ARG A 153 8.73 -9.84 4.78
N LEU A 154 8.54 -10.57 3.69
CA LEU A 154 7.44 -11.52 3.59
C LEU A 154 7.65 -12.63 4.62
N GLN A 155 6.59 -12.93 5.40
CA GLN A 155 6.63 -13.90 6.48
C GLN A 155 7.76 -13.66 7.50
N ASN A 156 8.25 -12.42 7.62
CA ASN A 156 9.43 -12.05 8.41
C ASN A 156 10.74 -12.77 8.02
N PHE A 157 10.76 -13.49 6.89
CA PHE A 157 11.87 -14.36 6.48
C PHE A 157 12.51 -13.91 5.17
N TYR A 158 11.71 -13.65 4.12
CA TYR A 158 12.24 -13.35 2.79
C TYR A 158 12.68 -11.89 2.70
N ALA A 159 13.99 -11.67 2.76
CA ALA A 159 14.62 -10.35 2.74
C ALA A 159 15.26 -9.99 1.39
N ALA A 160 15.26 -10.92 0.43
CA ALA A 160 15.92 -10.74 -0.85
C ALA A 160 15.13 -9.79 -1.78
N ALA A 161 15.84 -8.88 -2.43
CA ALA A 161 15.29 -7.97 -3.42
C ALA A 161 16.35 -7.59 -4.47
N HIS A 162 15.87 -7.05 -5.59
CA HIS A 162 16.71 -6.36 -6.56
C HIS A 162 16.72 -4.87 -6.24
N ASP A 163 17.89 -4.33 -5.91
CA ASP A 163 18.10 -2.91 -5.61
C ASP A 163 18.35 -2.15 -6.91
N PHE A 164 17.50 -1.16 -7.19
CA PHE A 164 17.60 -0.32 -8.38
C PHE A 164 18.28 1.00 -8.01
N TYR A 165 19.30 1.36 -8.80
CA TYR A 165 20.06 2.59 -8.66
C TYR A 165 20.00 3.41 -9.93
N ILE A 166 19.75 4.71 -9.80
CA ILE A 166 19.80 5.64 -10.93
C ILE A 166 20.97 6.59 -10.82
N THR A 167 21.39 7.09 -11.98
CA THR A 167 22.22 8.28 -12.11
C THR A 167 21.52 9.27 -13.02
N PHE A 168 21.31 10.50 -12.57
CA PHE A 168 20.68 11.56 -13.36
C PHE A 168 21.34 12.91 -13.11
N GLN A 169 21.12 13.83 -14.05
CA GLN A 169 21.62 15.19 -13.96
C GLN A 169 20.54 16.08 -13.35
N ASP A 170 20.86 16.69 -12.21
CA ASP A 170 20.00 17.65 -11.56
C ASP A 170 20.01 18.99 -12.32
N PRO A 171 18.86 19.66 -12.52
CA PRO A 171 18.80 20.99 -13.12
C PRO A 171 19.59 21.99 -12.28
N PRO A 172 20.40 22.88 -12.87
CA PRO A 172 21.13 23.87 -12.09
C PRO A 172 20.21 24.96 -11.53
N ILE A 173 20.68 25.66 -10.49
CA ILE A 173 20.11 26.91 -9.94
C ILE A 173 18.85 26.73 -9.08
N GLN A 174 17.99 25.77 -9.40
CA GLN A 174 16.76 25.52 -8.64
C GLN A 174 17.02 24.54 -7.49
N HIS A 175 16.41 24.78 -6.33
CA HIS A 175 16.35 23.78 -5.26
C HIS A 175 15.23 22.79 -5.60
N ASN A 176 15.59 21.54 -5.90
CA ASN A 176 14.66 20.51 -6.32
C ASN A 176 14.45 19.45 -5.24
N TYR A 177 13.21 18.97 -5.19
CA TYR A 177 12.82 17.86 -4.33
C TYR A 177 12.24 16.74 -5.18
N TYR A 178 12.63 15.52 -4.83
CA TYR A 178 12.31 14.35 -5.62
C TYR A 178 11.62 13.29 -4.78
N ARG A 179 10.79 12.50 -5.44
CA ARG A 179 10.21 11.26 -4.90
C ARG A 179 10.34 10.16 -5.92
N TRP A 180 10.69 8.97 -5.46
CA TRP A 180 10.66 7.77 -6.30
C TRP A 180 9.56 6.82 -5.88
N GLY A 181 8.98 6.19 -6.89
CA GLY A 181 8.08 5.06 -6.76
C GLY A 181 8.40 4.04 -7.84
N TRP A 182 7.81 2.86 -7.70
CA TRP A 182 7.98 1.81 -8.68
C TRP A 182 6.69 1.02 -8.85
N LYS A 183 6.52 0.44 -10.04
CA LYS A 183 5.47 -0.50 -10.39
C LYS A 183 6.10 -1.76 -10.95
N LEU A 184 5.60 -2.91 -10.55
CA LEU A 184 6.12 -4.23 -10.91
C LEU A 184 5.00 -5.04 -11.53
N TRP A 185 5.26 -5.67 -12.67
CA TRP A 185 4.40 -6.67 -13.25
C TRP A 185 5.07 -8.04 -13.12
N GLU A 186 4.39 -8.95 -12.44
CA GLU A 186 4.79 -10.34 -12.28
C GLU A 186 3.85 -11.25 -13.05
N LYS A 187 4.40 -12.19 -13.82
CA LYS A 187 3.56 -13.19 -14.49
C LYS A 187 2.92 -14.08 -13.43
N GLN A 188 1.61 -14.22 -13.47
CA GLN A 188 0.83 -15.04 -12.53
C GLN A 188 0.36 -16.34 -13.21
N GLN A 189 0.50 -17.45 -12.49
CA GLN A 189 0.06 -18.78 -12.92
C GLN A 189 -1.31 -19.17 -12.34
N TRP A 190 -1.75 -18.54 -11.25
CA TRP A 190 -3.01 -18.84 -10.55
C TRP A 190 -3.99 -17.68 -10.62
N CYS A 191 -5.15 -17.91 -11.22
CA CYS A 191 -6.09 -16.85 -11.57
C CYS A 191 -7.31 -16.78 -10.65
N CYS A 192 -7.70 -17.91 -10.04
CA CYS A 192 -8.88 -17.96 -9.20
C CYS A 192 -8.65 -18.81 -7.95
N THR A 193 -9.19 -18.33 -6.83
CA THR A 193 -9.28 -19.06 -5.57
C THR A 193 -10.74 -19.18 -5.20
N CYS A 194 -11.22 -20.41 -5.01
CA CYS A 194 -12.57 -20.70 -4.59
C CYS A 194 -12.56 -21.28 -3.18
N ALA A 195 -13.19 -20.59 -2.23
CA ALA A 195 -13.39 -21.07 -0.87
C ALA A 195 -14.76 -21.73 -0.74
N ASN A 196 -14.82 -22.94 -0.20
CA ASN A 196 -16.03 -23.77 -0.04
C ASN A 196 -16.85 -23.89 -1.35
N SER A 197 -16.15 -23.83 -2.47
CA SER A 197 -16.70 -23.79 -3.81
C SER A 197 -15.66 -24.32 -4.78
N ALA A 198 -16.10 -24.69 -5.98
CA ALA A 198 -15.20 -25.10 -7.05
C ALA A 198 -15.44 -24.22 -8.29
N TYR A 199 -14.40 -24.01 -9.10
CA TYR A 199 -14.52 -23.22 -10.31
C TYR A 199 -15.20 -24.03 -11.41
N PHE A 200 -16.13 -23.42 -12.13
CA PHE A 200 -16.82 -24.04 -13.25
C PHE A 200 -16.82 -23.12 -14.47
N ILE A 201 -16.57 -23.71 -15.64
CA ILE A 201 -16.65 -23.01 -16.93
C ILE A 201 -18.11 -22.82 -17.31
N HIS A 202 -18.92 -23.88 -17.23
CA HIS A 202 -20.37 -23.82 -17.46
C HIS A 202 -21.16 -24.01 -16.16
N ASP A 203 -22.42 -23.55 -16.12
CA ASP A 203 -23.27 -23.71 -14.94
C ASP A 203 -23.53 -25.21 -14.69
N PRO A 204 -23.20 -25.75 -13.50
CA PRO A 204 -23.43 -27.17 -13.21
C PRO A 204 -24.90 -27.58 -13.22
N ARG A 205 -25.83 -26.62 -13.17
CA ARG A 205 -27.28 -26.84 -13.25
C ARG A 205 -27.80 -26.79 -14.70
N ASP A 206 -27.06 -26.18 -15.60
CA ASP A 206 -27.40 -26.00 -17.02
C ASP A 206 -26.10 -25.83 -17.82
N THR A 207 -25.54 -26.96 -18.28
CA THR A 207 -24.21 -27.01 -18.94
C THR A 207 -24.14 -26.27 -20.27
N THR A 208 -25.27 -25.77 -20.78
CA THR A 208 -25.31 -24.93 -21.98
C THR A 208 -24.95 -23.47 -21.70
N LYS A 209 -24.96 -23.06 -20.43
CA LYS A 209 -24.69 -21.68 -20.01
C LYS A 209 -23.26 -21.53 -19.51
N LEU A 210 -22.52 -20.59 -20.10
CA LEU A 210 -21.24 -20.14 -19.58
C LEU A 210 -21.41 -19.50 -18.19
N TYR A 211 -20.53 -19.85 -17.26
CA TYR A 211 -20.54 -19.41 -15.86
C TYR A 211 -19.22 -18.75 -15.42
N GLU A 212 -18.07 -19.41 -15.66
CA GLU A 212 -16.69 -18.93 -15.41
C GLU A 212 -16.43 -18.37 -14.00
N LYS A 213 -17.02 -18.98 -12.97
CA LYS A 213 -16.96 -18.50 -11.57
C LYS A 213 -16.95 -19.67 -10.57
N CYS A 214 -16.63 -19.35 -9.32
CA CYS A 214 -16.75 -20.30 -8.21
C CYS A 214 -18.23 -20.62 -7.93
N PHE A 215 -18.58 -21.89 -8.02
CA PHE A 215 -19.90 -22.42 -7.67
C PHE A 215 -19.83 -23.11 -6.30
N PRO A 216 -20.72 -22.77 -5.35
CA PRO A 216 -20.77 -23.44 -4.05
C PRO A 216 -21.03 -24.94 -4.18
N VAL A 217 -20.15 -25.74 -3.60
CA VAL A 217 -20.26 -27.20 -3.61
C VAL A 217 -20.21 -27.67 -2.16
N SER A 218 -21.31 -28.24 -1.69
CA SER A 218 -21.52 -28.59 -0.28
C SER A 218 -20.66 -29.77 0.14
N THR A 219 -19.76 -29.56 1.09
CA THR A 219 -18.91 -30.59 1.71
C THR A 219 -19.05 -30.55 3.22
N ASP A 220 -18.73 -31.65 3.89
CA ASP A 220 -18.76 -31.73 5.36
C ASP A 220 -17.65 -30.91 6.04
N LYS A 221 -16.61 -30.52 5.29
CA LYS A 221 -15.44 -29.77 5.79
C LYS A 221 -15.15 -28.58 4.90
N PRO A 222 -14.69 -27.45 5.47
CA PRO A 222 -14.26 -26.31 4.67
C PRO A 222 -13.04 -26.67 3.84
N TYR A 223 -12.97 -26.12 2.63
CA TYR A 223 -11.90 -26.36 1.68
C TYR A 223 -11.65 -25.13 0.80
N VAL A 224 -10.50 -25.09 0.17
CA VAL A 224 -10.10 -24.05 -0.78
C VAL A 224 -9.42 -24.72 -1.97
N TYR A 225 -9.78 -24.29 -3.17
CA TYR A 225 -9.10 -24.70 -4.39
C TYR A 225 -8.62 -23.48 -5.18
N ASP A 226 -7.45 -23.65 -5.79
CA ASP A 226 -6.84 -22.66 -6.67
C ASP A 226 -6.77 -23.23 -8.08
N TYR A 227 -7.00 -22.34 -9.05
CA TYR A 227 -7.11 -22.70 -10.45
C TYR A 227 -6.09 -21.92 -11.27
N GLU A 228 -5.36 -22.65 -12.10
CA GLU A 228 -4.36 -22.08 -12.98
C GLU A 228 -4.99 -21.16 -14.03
N CYS A 229 -4.23 -20.17 -14.47
CA CYS A 229 -4.62 -19.21 -15.49
C CYS A 229 -4.74 -19.88 -16.87
N ARG A 230 -5.91 -19.74 -17.49
CA ARG A 230 -6.15 -20.13 -18.89
C ARG A 230 -5.58 -19.11 -19.87
N THR A 231 -5.63 -17.84 -19.50
CA THR A 231 -5.18 -16.70 -20.29
C THR A 231 -3.94 -16.09 -19.66
N HIS A 232 -3.22 -15.25 -20.39
CA HIS A 232 -2.11 -14.52 -19.80
C HIS A 232 -2.58 -13.67 -18.62
N CYS A 233 -1.78 -13.62 -17.58
CA CYS A 233 -2.12 -12.89 -16.37
C CYS A 233 -0.88 -12.28 -15.74
N TRP A 234 -0.99 -11.01 -15.34
CA TRP A 234 0.04 -10.30 -14.62
C TRP A 234 -0.53 -9.69 -13.36
N ASP A 235 0.11 -9.99 -12.24
CA ASP A 235 -0.11 -9.27 -11.00
C ASP A 235 0.71 -7.98 -11.01
N ILE A 236 0.09 -6.91 -10.55
CA ILE A 236 0.63 -5.56 -10.52
C ILE A 236 0.89 -5.21 -9.06
N PHE A 237 2.16 -4.94 -8.75
CA PHE A 237 2.59 -4.46 -7.44
C PHE A 237 3.12 -3.03 -7.57
N GLN A 238 3.07 -2.29 -6.47
CA GLN A 238 3.60 -0.94 -6.39
C GLN A 238 4.32 -0.76 -5.06
N GLY A 239 5.36 0.08 -5.07
CA GLY A 239 6.08 0.45 -3.86
C GLY A 239 5.27 1.44 -3.01
N TYR A 240 5.02 1.09 -1.75
CA TYR A 240 4.37 1.98 -0.77
C TYR A 240 5.38 2.74 0.10
N GLU A 241 6.65 2.40 0.00
CA GLU A 241 7.72 3.13 0.68
C GLU A 241 7.81 4.56 0.18
N VAL A 242 7.92 5.48 1.13
CA VAL A 242 8.18 6.87 0.82
C VAL A 242 9.68 7.02 0.64
N ASN A 243 10.13 7.26 -0.59
CA ASN A 243 11.53 7.53 -0.92
C ASN A 243 11.66 8.95 -1.47
N VAL A 244 12.03 9.89 -0.59
CA VAL A 244 12.21 11.31 -0.94
C VAL A 244 13.67 11.73 -0.90
N PHE A 245 13.99 12.82 -1.58
CA PHE A 245 15.32 13.42 -1.58
C PHE A 245 15.25 14.93 -1.82
N ASP A 246 16.25 15.59 -1.26
CA ASP A 246 16.49 17.02 -1.29
C ASP A 246 17.89 17.23 -1.89
N ASP A 247 17.98 18.02 -2.95
CA ASP A 247 19.23 18.29 -3.66
C ASP A 247 20.10 19.38 -3.01
N GLN A 248 19.77 19.88 -1.81
CA GLN A 248 20.43 21.04 -1.18
C GLN A 248 21.97 20.98 -1.22
N TYR A 249 22.56 19.79 -1.15
CA TYR A 249 24.01 19.56 -1.16
C TYR A 249 24.56 19.03 -2.50
N SER A 250 23.72 18.90 -3.52
CA SER A 250 24.04 18.37 -4.85
C SER A 250 23.38 19.15 -5.98
N ASN A 251 22.81 20.33 -5.72
CA ASN A 251 22.08 21.17 -6.68
C ASN A 251 22.92 21.43 -7.94
N GLY A 252 22.33 21.15 -9.11
CA GLY A 252 22.97 21.24 -10.42
C GLY A 252 24.05 20.20 -10.68
N GLY A 253 24.29 19.30 -9.72
CA GLY A 253 25.27 18.24 -9.81
C GLY A 253 24.71 16.94 -10.39
N THR A 254 25.60 16.02 -10.75
CA THR A 254 25.20 14.65 -11.09
C THR A 254 24.88 13.89 -9.81
N ILE A 255 23.66 13.39 -9.70
CA ILE A 255 23.25 12.49 -8.62
C ILE A 255 23.55 11.06 -9.06
N ALA A 256 24.62 10.48 -8.53
CA ALA A 256 25.13 9.18 -8.94
C ALA A 256 24.71 8.05 -7.99
N LYS A 257 24.35 6.90 -8.58
CA LYS A 257 24.05 5.64 -7.87
C LYS A 257 23.08 5.82 -6.69
N ARG A 258 22.03 6.63 -6.85
CA ARG A 258 20.98 6.78 -5.84
C ARG A 258 20.09 5.54 -5.89
N ARG A 259 19.95 4.82 -4.77
CA ARG A 259 18.98 3.72 -4.67
C ARG A 259 17.57 4.28 -4.70
N VAL A 260 16.73 3.83 -5.63
CA VAL A 260 15.38 4.36 -5.84
C VAL A 260 14.27 3.36 -5.64
N ALA A 261 14.56 2.06 -5.78
CA ALA A 261 13.60 1.00 -5.54
C ALA A 261 14.29 -0.25 -4.99
N GLN A 262 13.51 -1.03 -4.25
CA GLN A 262 13.84 -2.36 -3.77
C GLN A 262 12.70 -3.27 -4.25
N ILE A 263 12.96 -4.09 -5.26
CA ILE A 263 11.93 -4.95 -5.88
C ILE A 263 12.00 -6.33 -5.22
N PRO A 264 11.01 -6.73 -4.39
CA PRO A 264 11.07 -8.01 -3.70
C PRO A 264 11.19 -9.18 -4.66
N TYR A 265 11.98 -10.18 -4.28
CA TYR A 265 12.23 -11.35 -5.09
C TYR A 265 11.18 -12.45 -4.84
N TYR A 266 10.06 -12.37 -5.57
CA TYR A 266 8.92 -13.27 -5.39
C TYR A 266 9.05 -14.62 -6.10
N GLN A 267 9.72 -14.65 -7.26
CA GLN A 267 9.82 -15.83 -8.12
C GLN A 267 11.01 -15.71 -9.09
N HIS A 268 11.41 -16.81 -9.73
CA HIS A 268 12.58 -16.86 -10.63
C HIS A 268 12.30 -16.21 -11.99
N GLU A 269 11.03 -16.19 -12.41
CA GLU A 269 10.59 -15.70 -13.70
C GLU A 269 10.97 -14.22 -13.89
N PRO A 270 11.33 -13.84 -15.13
CA PRO A 270 11.60 -12.44 -15.44
C PRO A 270 10.34 -11.60 -15.25
N CYS A 271 10.54 -10.34 -14.89
CA CYS A 271 9.46 -9.40 -14.62
C CYS A 271 9.73 -8.03 -15.25
N LEU A 272 8.68 -7.22 -15.35
CA LEU A 272 8.78 -5.84 -15.83
C LEU A 272 8.69 -4.88 -14.65
N VAL A 273 9.62 -3.93 -14.58
CA VAL A 273 9.66 -2.89 -13.54
C VAL A 273 9.57 -1.53 -14.21
N GLU A 274 8.66 -0.68 -13.75
CA GLU A 274 8.65 0.75 -14.06
C GLU A 274 9.22 1.51 -12.86
N ILE A 275 10.29 2.28 -13.08
CA ILE A 275 10.80 3.25 -12.11
C ILE A 275 10.22 4.61 -12.44
N ARG A 276 9.66 5.28 -11.45
CA ARG A 276 9.04 6.60 -11.57
C ARG A 276 9.82 7.59 -10.71
N GLN A 277 10.31 8.65 -11.33
CA GLN A 277 10.92 9.79 -10.68
C GLN A 277 9.96 10.98 -10.76
N GLY A 278 9.52 11.47 -9.61
CA GLY A 278 8.60 12.58 -9.48
C GLY A 278 9.23 13.81 -8.85
N SER A 279 8.79 14.99 -9.27
CA SER A 279 9.10 16.26 -8.61
C SER A 279 8.16 16.51 -7.43
N LEU A 280 8.61 17.26 -6.43
CA LEU A 280 7.81 17.69 -5.28
C LEU A 280 7.98 19.18 -5.01
N THR A 281 6.91 19.83 -4.54
CA THR A 281 7.04 21.13 -3.88
C THR A 281 7.78 20.99 -2.55
N ALA A 282 8.38 22.08 -2.05
CA ALA A 282 9.05 22.07 -0.74
C ALA A 282 8.13 21.63 0.41
N ASN A 283 6.85 22.01 0.36
CA ASN A 283 5.85 21.62 1.35
C ASN A 283 5.50 20.13 1.26
N ALA A 284 5.32 19.61 0.04
CA ALA A 284 5.10 18.18 -0.18
C ALA A 284 6.30 17.36 0.28
N HIS A 285 7.53 17.79 -0.04
CA HIS A 285 8.74 17.14 0.44
C HIS A 285 8.81 17.10 1.97
N ARG A 286 8.53 18.21 2.66
CA ARG A 286 8.48 18.26 4.12
C ARG A 286 7.49 17.24 4.69
N TYR A 287 6.28 17.19 4.13
CA TYR A 287 5.25 16.24 4.55
C TYR A 287 5.71 14.78 4.38
N PHE A 288 6.15 14.42 3.16
CA PHE A 288 6.58 13.06 2.85
C PHE A 288 7.87 12.67 3.58
N LYS A 289 8.75 13.61 3.89
CA LYS A 289 9.96 13.35 4.69
C LYS A 289 9.60 12.96 6.12
N ILE A 290 8.67 13.66 6.75
CA ILE A 290 8.16 13.29 8.07
C ILE A 290 7.51 11.90 8.01
N LEU A 291 6.71 11.61 6.99
CA LEU A 291 6.09 10.30 6.82
C LEU A 291 7.13 9.18 6.62
N GLN A 292 8.17 9.41 5.80
CA GLN A 292 9.30 8.50 5.63
C GLN A 292 9.96 8.22 6.99
N ASP A 293 10.30 9.28 7.73
CA ASP A 293 11.04 9.15 8.99
C ASP A 293 10.21 8.44 10.08
N GLN A 294 8.90 8.67 10.12
CA GLN A 294 8.00 8.01 11.08
C GLN A 294 7.71 6.54 10.73
N THR A 295 7.57 6.21 9.44
CA THR A 295 7.15 4.86 9.02
C THR A 295 8.32 3.89 8.84
N GLN A 296 9.50 4.40 8.49
CA GLN A 296 10.64 3.57 8.09
C GLN A 296 11.81 3.64 9.08
N ASN A 297 11.84 4.58 10.04
CA ASN A 297 12.86 4.65 11.09
C ASN A 297 12.33 4.28 12.49
N THR A 298 11.17 3.61 12.60
CA THR A 298 10.63 3.14 13.89
C THR A 298 11.23 1.79 14.30
N GLY A 299 11.57 1.64 15.58
CA GLY A 299 12.11 0.41 16.16
C GLY A 299 13.40 0.57 17.01
N GLY A 300 13.78 1.80 17.38
CA GLY A 300 14.91 2.08 18.26
C GLY A 300 14.48 2.42 19.70
N LEU A 301 15.41 2.34 20.67
CA LEU A 301 15.17 2.73 22.08
C LEU A 301 14.81 4.22 22.28
N ALA A 302 14.85 5.02 21.22
CA ALA A 302 14.52 6.44 21.18
C ALA A 302 13.49 6.75 20.08
N ASP A 303 12.46 5.91 19.94
CA ASP A 303 11.36 6.16 19.00
C ASP A 303 10.67 7.49 19.35
N THR A 304 10.63 8.40 18.39
CA THR A 304 9.90 9.67 18.55
C THR A 304 8.41 9.36 18.45
N PRO A 305 7.56 9.78 19.41
CA PRO A 305 6.13 9.52 19.34
C PRO A 305 5.56 10.07 18.02
N PRO A 306 4.67 9.33 17.34
CA PRO A 306 4.09 9.77 16.08
C PRO A 306 3.44 11.14 16.27
N THR A 307 3.95 12.14 15.58
CA THR A 307 3.32 13.47 15.55
C THR A 307 2.26 13.45 14.46
N ILE A 308 1.04 13.90 14.76
CA ILE A 308 0.00 14.11 13.76
C ILE A 308 0.53 15.14 12.77
N THR A 309 0.96 14.67 11.60
CA THR A 309 1.46 15.55 10.54
C THR A 309 0.25 16.11 9.82
N GLY A 310 -0.11 17.35 10.15
CA GLY A 310 -1.13 18.10 9.42
C GLY A 310 -0.76 18.17 7.93
N GLY A 311 -1.72 17.83 7.09
CA GLY A 311 -1.61 17.92 5.65
C GLY A 311 -1.64 19.35 5.11
N ASN A 312 -1.79 19.47 3.80
CA ASN A 312 -2.14 20.74 3.16
C ASN A 312 -3.66 20.93 2.98
N ILE A 313 -4.49 20.06 3.56
CA ILE A 313 -5.94 20.09 3.44
C ILE A 313 -6.55 20.57 4.75
N ARG A 314 -7.49 21.52 4.66
CA ARG A 314 -8.20 22.09 5.80
C ARG A 314 -9.70 21.92 5.65
N ASN A 315 -10.38 21.76 6.78
CA ASN A 315 -11.83 21.87 6.84
C ASN A 315 -12.23 23.36 6.88
N LEU A 316 -13.08 23.79 5.94
CA LEU A 316 -13.58 25.16 5.82
C LEU A 316 -14.77 25.47 6.74
N THR A 317 -15.41 24.42 7.27
CA THR A 317 -16.53 24.50 8.23
C THR A 317 -16.02 24.49 9.68
N ASN A 318 -14.94 23.74 9.97
CA ASN A 318 -14.33 23.65 11.30
C ASN A 318 -12.80 23.63 11.23
N GLU A 319 -12.16 24.81 11.36
CA GLU A 319 -10.70 24.94 11.28
C GLU A 319 -9.93 24.19 12.39
N ARG A 320 -10.61 23.71 13.43
CA ARG A 320 -10.00 22.93 14.52
C ARG A 320 -9.99 21.42 14.26
N GLU A 321 -10.69 20.95 13.22
CA GLU A 321 -10.66 19.53 12.86
C GLU A 321 -9.29 19.16 12.30
N ALA A 322 -8.70 18.09 12.85
CA ALA A 322 -7.48 17.52 12.30
C ALA A 322 -7.80 16.76 11.01
N VAL A 323 -7.09 17.10 9.94
CA VAL A 323 -7.13 16.39 8.65
C VAL A 323 -5.75 15.79 8.41
N ILE A 324 -5.72 14.50 8.10
CA ILE A 324 -4.50 13.78 7.73
C ILE A 324 -4.49 13.56 6.22
N GLY A 325 -3.30 13.48 5.66
CA GLY A 325 -3.07 13.22 4.24
C GLY A 325 -2.60 14.45 3.50
N TYR A 326 -2.21 14.29 2.25
CA TYR A 326 -1.68 15.39 1.44
C TYR A 326 -2.15 15.27 0.00
N PHE A 327 -2.59 16.40 -0.56
CA PHE A 327 -2.84 16.52 -1.99
C PHE A 327 -1.59 17.11 -2.65
N SER A 328 -1.03 16.43 -3.66
CA SER A 328 0.18 16.87 -4.37
C SER A 328 -0.03 16.91 -5.88
N ALA A 329 0.77 17.72 -6.58
CA ALA A 329 0.92 17.69 -8.03
C ALA A 329 2.38 17.44 -8.37
N SER A 330 2.66 16.39 -9.16
CA SER A 330 4.02 15.92 -9.42
C SER A 330 4.18 15.57 -10.90
N ALA A 331 5.17 16.17 -11.56
CA ALA A 331 5.58 15.68 -12.87
C ALA A 331 6.37 14.40 -12.68
N ILE A 332 6.12 13.40 -13.51
CA ILE A 332 6.76 12.09 -13.48
C ILE A 332 7.55 11.88 -14.77
N SER A 333 8.82 11.52 -14.62
CA SER A 333 9.61 10.83 -15.63
C SER A 333 9.65 9.34 -15.26
N SER A 334 9.35 8.46 -16.21
CA SER A 334 9.39 7.01 -15.97
C SER A 334 10.22 6.27 -17.00
N THR A 335 10.79 5.15 -16.56
CA THR A 335 11.51 4.21 -17.43
C THR A 335 11.10 2.77 -17.11
N LEU A 336 10.96 1.96 -18.14
CA LEU A 336 10.70 0.53 -18.03
C LEU A 336 12.02 -0.26 -18.07
N TYR A 337 12.11 -1.28 -17.23
CA TYR A 337 13.25 -2.18 -17.13
C TYR A 337 12.79 -3.63 -17.11
N TRP A 338 13.34 -4.44 -18.01
CA TRP A 338 13.14 -5.88 -18.04
C TRP A 338 14.14 -6.55 -17.11
N LEU A 339 13.66 -7.09 -16.00
CA LEU A 339 14.49 -7.74 -14.99
C LEU A 339 14.50 -9.25 -15.21
N ASP A 340 15.63 -9.80 -15.66
CA ASP A 340 15.74 -11.22 -16.01
C ASP A 340 16.02 -12.16 -14.83
N ARG A 341 16.41 -11.60 -13.68
CA ARG A 341 16.69 -12.28 -12.40
C ARG A 341 17.73 -13.41 -12.48
N LYS A 342 18.56 -13.46 -13.52
CA LYS A 342 19.60 -14.50 -13.66
C LYS A 342 20.71 -14.39 -12.62
N ASP A 343 20.84 -13.22 -12.00
CA ASP A 343 21.77 -12.92 -10.92
C ASP A 343 21.27 -13.36 -9.53
N ALA A 344 20.01 -13.78 -9.42
CA ALA A 344 19.42 -14.17 -8.15
C ALA A 344 20.00 -15.50 -7.64
N THR A 345 20.47 -15.50 -6.40
CA THR A 345 21.19 -16.65 -5.80
C THR A 345 20.41 -17.38 -4.70
N THR A 346 19.23 -16.89 -4.33
CA THR A 346 18.39 -17.50 -3.28
C THR A 346 17.15 -18.16 -3.87
N VAL A 347 16.47 -18.97 -3.05
CA VAL A 347 15.16 -19.54 -3.40
C VAL A 347 14.06 -18.53 -3.00
N PRO A 348 13.22 -18.08 -3.94
CA PRO A 348 12.10 -17.22 -3.62
C PRO A 348 10.93 -18.01 -3.00
N PRO A 349 9.97 -17.34 -2.33
CA PRO A 349 8.78 -18.00 -1.79
C PRO A 349 7.84 -18.56 -2.87
N GLY A 350 7.90 -18.02 -4.09
CA GLY A 350 6.87 -18.19 -5.11
C GLY A 350 5.81 -17.09 -4.99
N LEU A 351 5.36 -16.58 -6.14
CA LEU A 351 4.45 -15.44 -6.21
C LEU A 351 3.11 -15.68 -5.49
N PHE A 352 2.53 -16.87 -5.65
CA PHE A 352 1.27 -17.21 -5.00
C PHE A 352 1.39 -17.21 -3.47
N MET A 353 2.47 -17.79 -2.94
CA MET A 353 2.76 -17.82 -1.51
C MET A 353 2.98 -16.42 -0.96
N ALA A 354 3.76 -15.59 -1.66
CA ALA A 354 4.01 -14.21 -1.28
C ALA A 354 2.73 -13.37 -1.15
N LYS A 355 1.72 -13.64 -1.98
CA LYS A 355 0.44 -12.92 -1.96
C LYS A 355 -0.56 -13.48 -0.96
N ASN A 356 -0.62 -14.80 -0.82
CA ASN A 356 -1.72 -15.49 -0.12
C ASN A 356 -1.30 -16.13 1.21
N ASP A 357 -0.02 -16.05 1.56
CA ASP A 357 0.55 -16.64 2.77
C ASP A 357 0.36 -18.18 2.87
N ARG A 358 0.21 -18.84 1.72
CA ARG A 358 0.05 -20.29 1.60
C ARG A 358 0.44 -20.77 0.20
N ASN A 359 0.75 -22.05 0.07
CA ASN A 359 0.89 -22.68 -1.23
C ASN A 359 -0.49 -22.79 -1.93
N PRO A 360 -0.52 -22.76 -3.27
CA PRO A 360 -1.74 -23.04 -4.03
C PRO A 360 -2.18 -24.49 -3.77
N ILE A 361 -3.49 -24.70 -3.72
CA ILE A 361 -4.11 -26.00 -3.50
C ILE A 361 -4.88 -26.35 -4.78
N PRO A 362 -4.27 -27.11 -5.71
CA PRO A 362 -4.98 -27.57 -6.89
C PRO A 362 -6.20 -28.38 -6.49
N GLU A 363 -7.23 -28.31 -7.32
CA GLU A 363 -8.44 -29.09 -7.07
C GLU A 363 -8.17 -30.60 -7.08
N SER A 364 -8.62 -31.28 -6.02
CA SER A 364 -8.51 -32.73 -5.88
C SER A 364 -9.80 -33.42 -6.34
N LEU A 365 -9.66 -34.47 -7.15
CA LEU A 365 -10.78 -35.25 -7.66
C LEU A 365 -11.40 -36.22 -6.62
N ILE A 366 -10.85 -36.35 -5.40
CA ILE A 366 -11.15 -37.49 -4.48
C ILE A 366 -11.58 -37.06 -3.06
N TYR A 367 -11.58 -35.78 -2.68
CA TYR A 367 -11.97 -35.40 -1.32
C TYR A 367 -13.50 -35.34 -1.12
N GLY A 368 -14.06 -36.40 -0.51
CA GLY A 368 -15.41 -36.39 0.07
C GLY A 368 -16.56 -36.35 -0.94
N SER A 369 -16.89 -37.51 -1.51
CA SER A 369 -18.23 -37.88 -2.01
C SER A 369 -18.83 -37.13 -3.20
N ILE A 370 -18.20 -36.08 -3.74
CA ILE A 370 -18.82 -35.28 -4.82
C ILE A 370 -18.18 -35.66 -6.14
N PRO A 371 -18.89 -36.38 -7.04
CA PRO A 371 -18.48 -36.48 -8.42
C PRO A 371 -18.65 -35.10 -9.05
N LEU A 372 -17.57 -34.35 -9.00
CA LEU A 372 -17.35 -33.07 -9.65
C LEU A 372 -17.24 -33.22 -11.18
N LEU A 373 -17.44 -34.42 -11.71
CA LEU A 373 -17.36 -34.74 -13.13
C LEU A 373 -18.63 -34.25 -13.85
N ILE A 374 -18.49 -33.18 -14.62
CA ILE A 374 -19.50 -32.79 -15.61
C ILE A 374 -19.13 -33.48 -16.94
N PRO A 375 -20.06 -34.22 -17.59
CA PRO A 375 -19.81 -34.82 -18.88
C PRO A 375 -19.32 -33.77 -19.90
N GLY A 376 -18.12 -33.97 -20.45
CA GLY A 376 -17.56 -33.09 -21.48
C GLY A 376 -16.62 -31.98 -20.98
N GLU A 377 -16.40 -31.82 -19.67
CA GLU A 377 -15.42 -30.86 -19.13
C GLU A 377 -14.17 -31.57 -18.59
N ASN A 378 -12.99 -31.06 -18.98
CA ASN A 378 -11.72 -31.48 -18.38
C ASN A 378 -11.59 -30.88 -16.98
N ARG A 379 -11.26 -31.74 -16.00
CA ARG A 379 -11.13 -31.36 -14.59
C ARG A 379 -9.76 -31.75 -14.04
N PRO A 380 -9.05 -30.86 -13.32
CA PRO A 380 -9.43 -29.49 -12.94
C PRO A 380 -9.50 -28.51 -14.13
N PRO A 381 -10.47 -27.58 -14.16
CA PRO A 381 -10.49 -26.53 -15.17
C PRO A 381 -9.40 -25.50 -14.92
N THR A 382 -9.11 -24.68 -15.93
CA THR A 382 -8.33 -23.44 -15.78
C THR A 382 -9.28 -22.24 -15.68
N ALA A 383 -8.84 -21.15 -15.05
CA ALA A 383 -9.64 -19.95 -14.81
C ALA A 383 -9.19 -18.75 -15.65
N LEU A 384 -10.11 -17.82 -15.91
CA LEU A 384 -9.79 -16.56 -16.59
C LEU A 384 -9.04 -15.59 -15.67
N CYS A 385 -8.09 -14.83 -16.24
CA CYS A 385 -7.49 -13.69 -15.55
C CYS A 385 -8.47 -12.51 -15.59
N LEU A 386 -9.04 -12.16 -14.45
CA LEU A 386 -9.95 -11.02 -14.33
C LEU A 386 -9.15 -9.74 -14.08
N GLU A 387 -9.50 -8.68 -14.81
CA GLU A 387 -8.91 -7.35 -14.65
C GLU A 387 -9.32 -6.72 -13.30
N SER A 388 -8.36 -6.09 -12.63
CA SER A 388 -8.54 -5.34 -11.39
C SER A 388 -7.38 -4.36 -11.19
N ASP A 389 -7.43 -3.50 -10.18
CA ASP A 389 -6.35 -2.56 -9.86
C ASP A 389 -4.97 -3.23 -9.68
N GLY A 390 -4.96 -4.47 -9.19
CA GLY A 390 -3.74 -5.24 -8.92
C GLY A 390 -3.46 -6.35 -9.93
N ARG A 391 -4.22 -6.45 -11.03
CA ARG A 391 -4.09 -7.57 -11.99
C ARG A 391 -4.60 -7.21 -13.38
N THR A 392 -3.90 -7.63 -14.41
CA THR A 392 -4.34 -7.42 -15.81
C THR A 392 -4.18 -8.67 -16.66
N PRO A 393 -5.17 -8.98 -17.54
CA PRO A 393 -5.03 -9.99 -18.58
C PRO A 393 -4.29 -9.45 -19.82
N ASN A 394 -4.11 -8.14 -19.91
CA ASN A 394 -3.50 -7.47 -21.05
C ASN A 394 -1.98 -7.43 -20.88
N THR A 395 -1.25 -7.79 -21.94
CA THR A 395 0.21 -7.78 -21.91
C THR A 395 0.75 -6.39 -21.59
N PRO A 396 1.54 -6.22 -20.51
CA PRO A 396 2.11 -4.93 -20.16
C PRO A 396 2.97 -4.37 -21.29
N LYS A 397 2.85 -3.07 -21.56
CA LYS A 397 3.71 -2.40 -22.54
C LYS A 397 5.17 -2.54 -22.12
N GLY A 398 6.01 -3.11 -22.98
CA GLY A 398 7.43 -3.35 -22.70
C GLY A 398 7.74 -4.74 -22.14
N TRP A 399 6.73 -5.60 -21.96
CA TRP A 399 6.93 -7.03 -21.69
C TRP A 399 7.65 -7.72 -22.87
N ARG A 400 8.59 -8.62 -22.59
CA ARG A 400 9.46 -9.27 -23.60
C ARG A 400 9.43 -10.79 -23.55
#